data_AF-A0A250JZ12-F1
#
_entry.id   AF-A0A250JZ12-F1
#
_cell.length_a   1.000
_cell.length_b   1.000
_cell.length_c   1.000
_cell.angle_alpha   90.00
_cell.angle_beta   90.00
_cell.angle_gamma   90.00
#
_symmetry.space_group_name_H-M   'P 1'
#
loop_
_entity.id
_entity.type
_entity.pdbx_description
1 polymer ?
#
loop_
_entity_poly.entity_id
_entity_poly.type
_entity_poly.pdbx_seq_one_letter_code
_entity_poly.pdbx_strand_id
1 'polypeptide(L)'
;MQPSLPVMASLSVLLLAGGCKREPDAAAAQLPALPEVASNALRPVEAFAAIPDRKERSRALFLEASRVFFHPRCANCHPAGDSPLQGDDGQLHDPPVVRGPEDQGVVGMECTSCHQDRNQDLTRVPGAPKWHVAPIEMAWVGKSPREVCEQLKDLKRNGGKTPEQMIEHNAHDELVAWGWNPGSGREPAPGTQAQFGAIVAAWVETGSECPSEEARP
;
A
#
# COMPACT_ATOMS: atom_id res chain seq x y z
N MET A 1 -37.32 -70.29 51.34
CA MET A 1 -38.54 -69.46 51.17
C MET A 1 -38.12 -68.01 51.39
N GLN A 2 -38.19 -67.17 50.35
CA GLN A 2 -37.76 -65.76 50.38
C GLN A 2 -38.68 -64.90 51.26
N PRO A 3 -38.21 -63.70 51.68
CA PRO A 3 -38.69 -62.51 50.97
C PRO A 3 -37.64 -61.40 50.76
N SER A 4 -37.60 -60.94 49.51
CA SER A 4 -37.70 -59.55 49.00
C SER A 4 -37.31 -58.35 49.89
N LEU A 5 -36.39 -57.52 49.39
CA LEU A 5 -36.16 -56.11 49.77
C LEU A 5 -36.20 -55.20 48.52
N PRO A 6 -36.59 -53.92 48.66
CA PRO A 6 -37.23 -53.13 47.60
C PRO A 6 -36.29 -52.24 46.77
N VAL A 7 -36.80 -51.86 45.60
CA VAL A 7 -36.25 -50.94 44.61
C VAL A 7 -36.35 -49.48 45.12
N MET A 8 -35.24 -48.74 45.11
CA MET A 8 -35.26 -47.28 45.23
C MET A 8 -35.21 -46.63 43.84
N ALA A 9 -36.22 -45.83 43.52
CA ALA A 9 -36.29 -45.02 42.30
C ALA A 9 -35.68 -43.63 42.57
N SER A 10 -34.70 -43.23 41.75
CA SER A 10 -34.11 -41.89 41.78
C SER A 10 -34.83 -40.98 40.78
N LEU A 11 -35.55 -39.97 41.27
CA LEU A 11 -36.06 -38.86 40.46
C LEU A 11 -34.91 -37.90 40.11
N SER A 12 -34.63 -37.71 38.82
CA SER A 12 -33.77 -36.63 38.33
C SER A 12 -34.65 -35.51 37.75
N VAL A 13 -34.56 -34.33 38.34
CA VAL A 13 -35.22 -33.10 37.88
C VAL A 13 -34.31 -32.44 36.83
N LEU A 14 -34.79 -32.30 35.59
CA LEU A 14 -34.13 -31.52 34.53
C LEU A 14 -34.56 -30.06 34.61
N LEU A 15 -33.61 -29.18 34.94
CA LEU A 15 -33.73 -27.72 34.80
C LEU A 15 -33.42 -27.32 33.34
N LEU A 16 -34.43 -26.80 32.62
CA LEU A 16 -34.27 -26.19 31.31
C LEU A 16 -33.84 -24.71 31.48
N ALA A 17 -32.56 -24.43 31.29
CA ALA A 17 -32.07 -23.06 31.15
C ALA A 17 -32.32 -22.57 29.72
N GLY A 18 -33.30 -21.68 29.55
CA GLY A 18 -33.54 -20.94 28.31
C GLY A 18 -32.48 -19.87 28.10
N GLY A 19 -31.47 -20.15 27.30
CA GLY A 19 -30.53 -19.15 26.80
C GLY A 19 -31.03 -18.56 25.49
N CYS A 20 -31.35 -17.25 25.49
CA CYS A 20 -31.57 -16.48 24.27
C CYS A 20 -30.32 -16.56 23.38
N LYS A 21 -30.40 -17.30 22.28
CA LYS A 21 -29.38 -17.29 21.24
C LYS A 21 -29.45 -15.92 20.56
N ARG A 22 -28.41 -15.09 20.75
CA ARG A 22 -28.12 -13.99 19.83
C ARG A 22 -27.89 -14.60 18.46
N GLU A 23 -28.77 -14.33 17.52
CA GLU A 23 -28.47 -14.58 16.11
C GLU A 23 -27.27 -13.71 15.72
N PRO A 24 -26.23 -14.27 15.08
CA PRO A 24 -25.15 -13.47 14.55
C PRO A 24 -25.73 -12.52 13.50
N ASP A 25 -25.33 -11.25 13.57
CA ASP A 25 -25.69 -10.23 12.59
C ASP A 25 -25.56 -10.78 11.17
N ALA A 26 -26.54 -10.43 10.35
CA ALA A 26 -26.65 -10.77 8.95
C ALA A 26 -25.28 -10.67 8.25
N ALA A 27 -24.93 -11.76 7.55
CA ALA A 27 -23.73 -11.95 6.76
C ALA A 27 -23.13 -10.65 6.22
N ALA A 28 -21.89 -10.35 6.65
CA ALA A 28 -21.00 -9.52 5.85
C ALA A 28 -21.00 -10.11 4.43
N ALA A 29 -21.54 -9.36 3.46
CA ALA A 29 -21.56 -9.80 2.08
C ALA A 29 -20.11 -10.08 1.67
N GLN A 30 -19.81 -11.33 1.33
CA GLN A 30 -18.50 -11.73 0.85
C GLN A 30 -18.20 -10.90 -0.40
N LEU A 31 -17.20 -10.02 -0.33
CA LEU A 31 -16.76 -9.23 -1.48
C LEU A 31 -16.47 -10.15 -2.67
N PRO A 32 -16.82 -9.74 -3.91
CA PRO A 32 -16.47 -10.52 -5.09
C PRO A 32 -14.96 -10.66 -5.18
N ALA A 33 -14.49 -11.88 -5.45
CA ALA A 33 -13.07 -12.14 -5.63
C ALA A 33 -12.56 -11.40 -6.87
N LEU A 34 -11.55 -10.56 -6.68
CA LEU A 34 -10.85 -9.90 -7.78
C LEU A 34 -10.01 -10.93 -8.56
N PRO A 35 -9.80 -10.74 -9.88
CA PRO A 35 -8.97 -11.64 -10.67
C PRO A 35 -7.54 -11.67 -10.13
N GLU A 36 -6.93 -12.86 -10.11
CA GLU A 36 -5.51 -13.00 -9.79
C GLU A 36 -4.64 -12.43 -10.91
N VAL A 37 -3.55 -11.75 -10.53
CA VAL A 37 -2.55 -11.20 -11.43
C VAL A 37 -1.16 -11.55 -10.90
N ALA A 38 -0.15 -11.54 -11.77
CA ALA A 38 1.24 -11.73 -11.35
C ALA A 38 1.67 -10.65 -10.33
N SER A 39 2.68 -10.96 -9.52
CA SER A 39 3.20 -10.03 -8.50
C SER A 39 3.67 -8.70 -9.08
N ASN A 40 4.24 -8.73 -10.29
CA ASN A 40 4.72 -7.58 -11.05
C ASN A 40 3.65 -6.96 -11.99
N ALA A 41 2.38 -7.34 -11.86
CA ALA A 41 1.28 -6.79 -12.65
C ALA A 41 0.24 -6.12 -11.74
N LEU A 42 -0.43 -5.09 -12.25
CA LEU A 42 -1.58 -4.45 -11.61
C LEU A 42 -2.89 -4.94 -12.23
N ARG A 43 -3.92 -5.04 -11.40
CA ARG A 43 -5.29 -5.29 -11.87
C ARG A 43 -5.81 -4.06 -12.63
N PRO A 44 -6.50 -4.25 -13.77
CA PRO A 44 -7.10 -3.15 -14.50
C PRO A 44 -8.27 -2.55 -13.68
N VAL A 45 -8.56 -1.25 -13.84
CA VAL A 45 -9.59 -0.53 -13.07
C VAL A 45 -10.97 -1.18 -13.24
N GLU A 46 -11.24 -1.75 -14.41
CA GLU A 46 -12.48 -2.44 -14.75
C GLU A 46 -12.76 -3.64 -13.84
N ALA A 47 -11.71 -4.29 -13.30
CA ALA A 47 -11.86 -5.40 -12.38
C ALA A 47 -12.58 -4.99 -11.08
N PHE A 48 -12.45 -3.73 -10.67
CA PHE A 48 -13.06 -3.20 -9.44
C PHE A 48 -14.53 -2.81 -9.62
N ALA A 49 -15.02 -2.70 -10.86
CA ALA A 49 -16.42 -2.41 -11.14
C ALA A 49 -17.37 -3.50 -10.59
N ALA A 50 -16.86 -4.72 -10.40
CA ALA A 50 -17.60 -5.83 -9.79
C ALA A 50 -17.98 -5.58 -8.33
N ILE A 51 -17.29 -4.69 -7.60
CA ILE A 51 -17.59 -4.35 -6.21
C ILE A 51 -18.71 -3.30 -6.19
N PRO A 52 -19.94 -3.61 -5.74
CA PRO A 52 -21.07 -2.69 -5.86
C PRO A 52 -21.03 -1.54 -4.85
N ASP A 53 -20.54 -1.79 -3.63
CA ASP A 53 -20.40 -0.74 -2.62
C ASP A 53 -19.27 0.21 -3.02
N ARG A 54 -19.60 1.51 -3.16
CA ARG A 54 -18.65 2.52 -3.62
C ARG A 54 -17.47 2.68 -2.65
N LYS A 55 -17.70 2.57 -1.34
CA LYS A 55 -16.64 2.75 -0.35
C LYS A 55 -15.70 1.55 -0.33
N GLU A 56 -16.24 0.33 -0.38
CA GLU A 56 -15.44 -0.89 -0.50
C GLU A 56 -14.64 -0.91 -1.80
N ARG A 57 -15.24 -0.46 -2.92
CA ARG A 57 -14.52 -0.30 -4.18
C ARG A 57 -13.35 0.67 -4.05
N SER A 58 -13.56 1.82 -3.40
CA SER A 58 -12.50 2.81 -3.16
C SER A 58 -11.36 2.22 -2.33
N ARG A 59 -11.67 1.49 -1.23
CA ARG A 59 -10.66 0.80 -0.42
C ARG A 59 -9.88 -0.25 -1.21
N ALA A 60 -10.56 -1.02 -2.04
CA ALA A 60 -9.92 -2.03 -2.89
C ALA A 60 -8.99 -1.41 -3.94
N LEU A 61 -9.41 -0.28 -4.56
CA LEU A 61 -8.56 0.48 -5.47
C LEU A 61 -7.31 1.02 -4.77
N PHE A 62 -7.45 1.52 -3.54
CA PHE A 62 -6.29 1.96 -2.77
C PHE A 62 -5.33 0.80 -2.46
N LEU A 63 -5.86 -0.36 -2.06
CA LEU A 63 -5.02 -1.52 -1.78
C LEU A 63 -4.24 -1.96 -3.03
N GLU A 64 -4.87 -1.93 -4.21
CA GLU A 64 -4.15 -2.19 -5.47
C GLU A 64 -3.05 -1.15 -5.73
N ALA A 65 -3.34 0.15 -5.57
CA ALA A 65 -2.34 1.21 -5.69
C ALA A 65 -1.20 1.05 -4.67
N SER A 66 -1.51 0.55 -3.47
CA SER A 66 -0.54 0.35 -2.39
C SER A 66 0.56 -0.66 -2.75
N ARG A 67 0.27 -1.60 -3.66
CA ARG A 67 1.30 -2.50 -4.20
C ARG A 67 2.43 -1.75 -4.89
N VAL A 68 2.17 -0.58 -5.47
CA VAL A 68 3.19 0.32 -6.03
C VAL A 68 3.85 1.13 -4.92
N PHE A 69 3.08 1.77 -4.04
CA PHE A 69 3.63 2.60 -2.95
C PHE A 69 4.64 1.83 -2.07
N PHE A 70 4.36 0.56 -1.78
CA PHE A 70 5.23 -0.30 -0.98
C PHE A 70 6.29 -1.06 -1.79
N HIS A 71 6.31 -0.92 -3.12
CA HIS A 71 7.34 -1.55 -3.94
C HIS A 71 8.71 -0.89 -3.68
N PRO A 72 9.84 -1.61 -3.75
CA PRO A 72 11.18 -1.04 -3.53
C PRO A 72 11.53 0.14 -4.46
N ARG A 73 10.86 0.25 -5.62
CA ARG A 73 11.04 1.42 -6.51
C ARG A 73 10.44 2.72 -5.97
N CYS A 74 9.50 2.62 -5.04
CA CYS A 74 8.81 3.75 -4.44
C CYS A 74 9.20 3.92 -2.96
N ALA A 75 9.11 2.85 -2.16
CA ALA A 75 9.42 2.87 -0.74
C ALA A 75 10.85 3.35 -0.44
N ASN A 76 11.82 3.01 -1.29
CA ASN A 76 13.21 3.43 -1.12
C ASN A 76 13.44 4.94 -1.24
N CYS A 77 12.58 5.64 -2.00
CA CYS A 77 12.58 7.09 -2.14
C CYS A 77 11.75 7.77 -1.05
N HIS A 78 10.97 7.00 -0.30
CA HIS A 78 10.14 7.43 0.83
C HIS A 78 10.58 6.81 2.17
N PRO A 79 11.89 6.91 2.53
CA PRO A 79 12.40 6.32 3.77
C PRO A 79 11.83 7.05 5.00
N ALA A 80 11.73 6.34 6.12
CA ALA A 80 11.36 6.92 7.41
C ALA A 80 12.48 7.74 8.06
N GLY A 81 13.72 7.59 7.59
CA GLY A 81 14.88 8.36 8.06
C GLY A 81 15.45 9.29 6.99
N ASP A 82 16.63 9.82 7.28
CA ASP A 82 17.34 10.75 6.39
C ASP A 82 18.13 10.06 5.28
N SER A 83 18.47 8.78 5.43
CA SER A 83 19.16 8.05 4.37
C SER A 83 18.15 7.37 3.43
N PRO A 84 18.29 7.55 2.10
CA PRO A 84 17.57 6.75 1.11
C PRO A 84 17.90 5.27 1.27
N LEU A 85 17.00 4.42 0.77
CA LEU A 85 17.26 2.99 0.65
C LEU A 85 17.59 2.62 -0.79
N GLN A 86 18.13 1.42 -1.01
CA GLN A 86 18.49 0.90 -2.32
C GLN A 86 18.31 -0.62 -2.39
N GLY A 87 18.26 -1.13 -3.63
CA GLY A 87 17.99 -2.55 -3.89
C GLY A 87 16.56 -2.95 -3.55
N ASP A 88 16.29 -4.25 -3.61
CA ASP A 88 14.95 -4.79 -3.37
C ASP A 88 14.73 -5.14 -1.89
N ASP A 89 15.82 -5.35 -1.15
CA ASP A 89 15.80 -5.59 0.30
C ASP A 89 15.85 -4.31 1.15
N GLY A 90 15.70 -3.12 0.54
CA GLY A 90 15.66 -1.84 1.25
C GLY A 90 16.91 -1.54 2.08
N GLN A 91 18.10 -1.86 1.56
CA GLN A 91 19.37 -1.57 2.24
C GLN A 91 19.64 -0.07 2.25
N LEU A 92 20.41 0.44 3.21
CA LEU A 92 20.84 1.84 3.19
C LEU A 92 21.61 2.14 1.89
N HIS A 93 21.42 3.34 1.37
CA HIS A 93 22.12 3.81 0.17
C HIS A 93 23.65 3.73 0.36
N ASP A 94 24.34 3.25 -0.67
CA ASP A 94 25.81 3.13 -0.73
C ASP A 94 26.32 3.76 -2.04
N PRO A 95 27.17 4.81 -2.01
CA PRO A 95 27.81 5.39 -0.82
C PRO A 95 26.80 6.06 0.13
N PRO A 96 27.10 6.18 1.44
CA PRO A 96 26.20 6.82 2.39
C PRO A 96 25.89 8.27 2.01
N VAL A 97 24.60 8.58 1.90
CA VAL A 97 24.07 9.93 1.68
C VAL A 97 22.93 10.21 2.65
N VAL A 98 22.64 11.49 2.84
CA VAL A 98 21.55 11.97 3.72
C VAL A 98 20.70 12.99 2.96
N ARG A 99 19.41 13.04 3.27
CA ARG A 99 18.33 13.84 2.66
C ARG A 99 18.69 15.31 2.44
N GLY A 100 19.30 15.96 3.44
CA GLY A 100 19.51 17.40 3.43
C GLY A 100 18.23 18.23 3.55
N PRO A 101 18.34 19.57 3.65
CA PRO A 101 17.20 20.44 3.92
C PRO A 101 16.21 20.58 2.75
N GLU A 102 16.65 20.29 1.52
CA GLU A 102 15.84 20.36 0.29
C GLU A 102 15.56 18.98 -0.31
N ASP A 103 15.77 17.91 0.45
CA ASP A 103 15.60 16.52 0.01
C ASP A 103 16.53 16.07 -1.14
N GLN A 104 17.54 16.89 -1.46
CA GLN A 104 18.45 16.75 -2.61
C GLN A 104 19.89 16.40 -2.21
N GLY A 105 20.12 16.02 -0.96
CA GLY A 105 21.46 15.80 -0.42
C GLY A 105 21.99 17.01 0.35
N VAL A 106 23.22 16.90 0.81
CA VAL A 106 23.95 17.96 1.52
C VAL A 106 25.13 18.44 0.68
N VAL A 107 25.68 19.61 1.01
CA VAL A 107 26.80 20.22 0.29
C VAL A 107 27.95 19.22 0.10
N GLY A 108 28.33 18.99 -1.16
CA GLY A 108 29.40 18.06 -1.55
C GLY A 108 28.95 16.60 -1.72
N MET A 109 27.72 16.27 -1.37
CA MET A 109 27.07 14.97 -1.53
C MET A 109 25.62 15.13 -2.03
N GLU A 110 25.37 16.13 -2.87
CA GLU A 110 24.09 16.34 -3.54
C GLU A 110 23.79 15.15 -4.46
N CYS A 111 22.53 14.72 -4.52
CA CYS A 111 22.13 13.54 -5.29
C CYS A 111 22.53 13.67 -6.78
N THR A 112 22.46 14.88 -7.32
CA THR A 112 22.79 15.21 -8.72
C THR A 112 24.27 15.12 -9.05
N SER A 113 25.15 15.00 -8.06
CA SER A 113 26.57 14.72 -8.26
C SER A 113 26.81 13.33 -8.87
N CYS A 114 25.89 12.38 -8.61
CA CYS A 114 25.93 11.02 -9.13
C CYS A 114 24.76 10.72 -10.06
N HIS A 115 23.54 11.03 -9.63
CA HIS A 115 22.30 10.75 -10.37
C HIS A 115 22.04 11.83 -11.41
N GLN A 116 22.00 11.42 -12.67
CA GLN A 116 21.78 12.32 -13.81
C GLN A 116 20.31 12.32 -14.25
N ASP A 117 20.02 13.03 -15.33
CA ASP A 117 18.68 13.10 -15.95
C ASP A 117 18.18 11.77 -16.56
N ARG A 118 19.03 10.76 -16.61
CA ARG A 118 18.73 9.41 -17.13
C ARG A 118 19.59 8.35 -16.47
N ASN A 119 19.13 7.10 -16.55
CA ASN A 119 19.92 5.94 -16.17
C ASN A 119 21.28 5.91 -16.89
N GLN A 120 22.34 5.57 -16.17
CA GLN A 120 23.71 5.52 -16.70
C GLN A 120 24.11 4.08 -17.02
N ASP A 121 24.44 3.79 -18.27
CA ASP A 121 24.74 2.41 -18.70
C ASP A 121 26.04 1.86 -18.11
N LEU A 122 27.10 2.67 -18.08
CA LEU A 122 28.43 2.23 -17.64
C LEU A 122 28.54 2.12 -16.11
N THR A 123 28.09 3.14 -15.39
CA THR A 123 28.18 3.18 -13.92
C THR A 123 27.00 2.48 -13.24
N ARG A 124 25.92 2.19 -13.98
CA ARG A 124 24.65 1.61 -13.50
C ARG A 124 23.93 2.45 -12.45
N VAL A 125 24.37 3.70 -12.25
CA VAL A 125 23.71 4.67 -11.38
C VAL A 125 22.35 5.01 -12.00
N PRO A 126 21.24 4.91 -11.24
CA PRO A 126 19.94 5.26 -11.76
C PRO A 126 19.83 6.78 -11.95
N GLY A 127 18.95 7.22 -12.84
CA GLY A 127 18.77 8.65 -13.07
C GLY A 127 17.45 8.96 -13.75
N ALA A 128 16.92 10.12 -13.42
CA ALA A 128 15.72 10.73 -13.95
C ALA A 128 15.78 12.25 -13.67
N PRO A 129 15.00 13.07 -14.39
CA PRO A 129 14.92 14.50 -14.10
C PRO A 129 14.56 14.76 -12.63
N LYS A 130 15.18 15.78 -12.02
CA LYS A 130 14.92 16.22 -10.64
C LYS A 130 15.12 15.11 -9.59
N TRP A 131 16.18 14.31 -9.71
CA TRP A 131 16.44 13.22 -8.76
C TRP A 131 16.61 13.70 -7.30
N HIS A 132 15.64 13.35 -6.45
CA HIS A 132 15.60 13.68 -5.03
C HIS A 132 14.78 12.63 -4.25
N VAL A 133 14.87 12.62 -2.92
CA VAL A 133 13.97 11.80 -2.08
C VAL A 133 12.67 12.53 -1.79
N ALA A 134 11.59 11.82 -1.49
CA ALA A 134 10.34 12.46 -1.07
C ALA A 134 10.49 13.07 0.33
N PRO A 135 9.92 14.25 0.62
CA PRO A 135 10.01 14.92 1.92
C PRO A 135 9.76 14.00 3.12
N ILE A 136 10.35 14.30 4.29
CA ILE A 136 10.26 13.42 5.46
C ILE A 136 8.80 13.19 5.92
N GLU A 137 7.93 14.19 5.72
CA GLU A 137 6.49 14.10 5.99
C GLU A 137 5.78 13.10 5.07
N MET A 138 6.41 12.71 3.97
CA MET A 138 5.95 11.73 2.96
C MET A 138 6.59 10.34 3.15
N ALA A 139 7.24 10.06 4.29
CA ALA A 139 7.78 8.73 4.58
C ALA A 139 6.70 7.63 4.55
N TRP A 140 7.01 6.49 3.92
CA TRP A 140 6.13 5.33 3.78
C TRP A 140 6.70 4.04 4.39
N VAL A 141 8.02 3.90 4.48
CA VAL A 141 8.65 2.72 5.07
C VAL A 141 8.17 2.52 6.51
N GLY A 142 7.70 1.31 6.82
CA GLY A 142 7.18 0.93 8.14
C GLY A 142 5.72 1.29 8.40
N LYS A 143 5.03 1.94 7.44
CA LYS A 143 3.60 2.26 7.56
C LYS A 143 2.69 1.17 7.02
N SER A 144 1.48 1.09 7.56
CA SER A 144 0.38 0.30 7.01
C SER A 144 -0.22 0.97 5.75
N PRO A 145 -0.93 0.23 4.88
CA PRO A 145 -1.67 0.83 3.77
C PRO A 145 -2.64 1.91 4.23
N ARG A 146 -3.31 1.70 5.37
CA ARG A 146 -4.22 2.70 5.93
C ARG A 146 -3.50 3.98 6.33
N GLU A 147 -2.33 3.89 6.96
CA GLU A 147 -1.53 5.06 7.33
C GLU A 147 -1.05 5.85 6.11
N VAL A 148 -0.60 5.16 5.05
CA VAL A 148 -0.23 5.81 3.78
C VAL A 148 -1.44 6.46 3.10
N CYS A 149 -2.60 5.81 3.13
CA CYS A 149 -3.84 6.38 2.59
C CYS A 149 -4.23 7.69 3.29
N GLU A 150 -4.26 7.70 4.62
CA GLU A 150 -4.60 8.90 5.39
C GLU A 150 -3.54 10.00 5.25
N GLN A 151 -2.27 9.62 5.04
CA GLN A 151 -1.19 10.55 4.73
C GLN A 151 -1.38 11.22 3.38
N LEU A 152 -1.73 10.47 2.33
CA LEU A 152 -1.95 11.01 0.99
C LEU A 152 -3.12 12.00 0.95
N LYS A 153 -4.13 11.83 1.79
CA LYS A 153 -5.29 12.73 1.90
C LYS A 153 -4.99 14.02 2.68
N ASP A 154 -3.90 14.05 3.44
CA ASP A 154 -3.52 15.20 4.28
C ASP A 154 -2.57 16.12 3.50
N LEU A 155 -3.04 17.33 3.16
CA LEU A 155 -2.26 18.33 2.44
C LEU A 155 -0.94 18.68 3.12
N LYS A 156 -0.85 18.55 4.44
CA LYS A 156 0.38 18.82 5.20
C LYS A 156 1.40 17.71 5.08
N ARG A 157 0.99 16.51 4.65
CA ARG A 157 1.81 15.29 4.62
C ARG A 157 1.89 14.64 3.23
N ASN A 158 1.28 15.25 2.22
CA ASN A 158 1.32 14.78 0.82
C ASN A 158 2.10 15.74 -0.13
N GLY A 159 2.77 16.74 0.45
CA GLY A 159 3.45 17.81 -0.31
C GLY A 159 2.51 18.87 -0.86
N GLY A 160 1.37 19.12 -0.20
CA GLY A 160 0.41 20.17 -0.57
C GLY A 160 -0.41 19.88 -1.84
N LYS A 161 -0.41 18.63 -2.32
CA LYS A 161 -1.05 18.27 -3.59
C LYS A 161 -2.57 18.13 -3.43
N THR A 162 -3.33 18.80 -4.29
CA THR A 162 -4.77 18.51 -4.46
C THR A 162 -4.98 17.11 -5.05
N PRO A 163 -6.21 16.56 -5.03
CA PRO A 163 -6.48 15.27 -5.67
C PRO A 163 -6.06 15.23 -7.15
N GLU A 164 -6.33 16.28 -7.92
CA GLU A 164 -5.97 16.37 -9.34
C GLU A 164 -4.44 16.41 -9.53
N GLN A 165 -3.74 17.17 -8.71
CA GLN A 165 -2.27 17.21 -8.73
C GLN A 165 -1.64 15.89 -8.30
N MET A 166 -2.28 15.16 -7.38
CA MET A 166 -1.84 13.82 -7.00
C MET A 166 -2.01 12.85 -8.16
N ILE A 167 -3.15 12.87 -8.85
CA ILE A 167 -3.37 12.04 -10.04
C ILE A 167 -2.30 12.34 -11.09
N GLU A 168 -2.09 13.61 -11.40
CA GLU A 168 -1.09 14.05 -12.39
C GLU A 168 0.32 13.59 -12.01
N HIS A 169 0.71 13.78 -10.74
CA HIS A 169 2.01 13.36 -10.25
C HIS A 169 2.21 11.83 -10.37
N ASN A 170 1.21 11.03 -9.99
CA ASN A 170 1.34 9.57 -10.07
C ASN A 170 1.31 9.07 -11.53
N ALA A 171 0.60 9.75 -12.44
CA ALA A 171 0.42 9.33 -13.82
C ALA A 171 1.53 9.79 -14.78
N HIS A 172 2.15 10.95 -14.53
CA HIS A 172 2.97 11.64 -15.54
C HIS A 172 4.28 12.24 -15.02
N ASP A 173 4.55 12.23 -13.71
CA ASP A 173 5.83 12.73 -13.19
C ASP A 173 7.00 11.85 -13.66
N GLU A 174 8.04 12.46 -14.21
CA GLU A 174 9.19 11.75 -14.80
C GLU A 174 10.09 11.08 -13.76
N LEU A 175 10.19 11.63 -12.55
CA LEU A 175 10.91 10.97 -11.46
C LEU A 175 10.13 9.75 -10.98
N VAL A 176 8.79 9.85 -10.89
CA VAL A 176 7.93 8.72 -10.58
C VAL A 176 8.01 7.66 -11.70
N ALA A 177 8.03 8.08 -12.96
CA ALA A 177 8.12 7.21 -14.13
C ALA A 177 9.35 6.28 -14.12
N TRP A 178 10.44 6.71 -13.49
CA TRP A 178 11.65 5.89 -13.30
C TRP A 178 11.33 4.53 -12.64
N GLY A 179 10.30 4.45 -11.80
CA GLY A 179 9.88 3.20 -11.16
C GLY A 179 9.58 2.07 -12.15
N TRP A 180 9.15 2.38 -13.38
CA TRP A 180 8.89 1.39 -14.43
C TRP A 180 10.02 1.26 -15.44
N ASN A 181 11.01 2.15 -15.40
CA ASN A 181 12.25 2.05 -16.19
C ASN A 181 13.49 2.25 -15.30
N PRO A 182 13.77 1.32 -14.35
CA PRO A 182 14.71 1.54 -13.27
C PRO A 182 16.20 1.37 -13.66
N GLY A 183 16.48 1.17 -14.95
CA GLY A 183 17.81 0.89 -15.46
C GLY A 183 18.28 -0.55 -15.20
N SER A 184 19.58 -0.78 -15.37
CA SER A 184 20.16 -2.12 -15.44
C SER A 184 19.95 -2.95 -14.15
N GLY A 185 19.35 -4.13 -14.32
CA GLY A 185 19.31 -5.19 -13.30
C GLY A 185 18.33 -4.94 -12.14
N ARG A 186 17.41 -3.98 -12.27
CA ARG A 186 16.38 -3.69 -11.26
C ARG A 186 15.00 -4.14 -11.75
N GLU A 187 14.20 -4.71 -10.85
CA GLU A 187 12.82 -5.05 -11.15
C GLU A 187 11.96 -3.77 -11.28
N PRO A 188 11.17 -3.61 -12.35
CA PRO A 188 10.20 -2.54 -12.48
C PRO A 188 9.09 -2.62 -11.42
N ALA A 189 8.50 -1.48 -11.08
CA ALA A 189 7.27 -1.46 -10.29
C ALA A 189 6.13 -2.22 -10.99
N PRO A 190 5.14 -2.76 -10.25
CA PRO A 190 4.06 -3.51 -10.84
C PRO A 190 3.28 -2.73 -11.92
N GLY A 191 2.93 -3.40 -13.00
CA GLY A 191 2.12 -2.82 -14.09
C GLY A 191 2.86 -1.72 -14.87
N THR A 192 2.18 -0.60 -15.09
CA THR A 192 2.70 0.59 -15.79
C THR A 192 2.29 1.86 -15.05
N GLN A 193 3.02 2.95 -15.26
CA GLN A 193 2.67 4.26 -14.66
C GLN A 193 1.25 4.69 -15.03
N ALA A 194 0.85 4.48 -16.29
CA ALA A 194 -0.49 4.82 -16.77
C ALA A 194 -1.58 4.04 -16.03
N GLN A 195 -1.37 2.73 -15.81
CA GLN A 195 -2.30 1.92 -15.01
C GLN A 195 -2.35 2.38 -13.56
N PHE A 196 -1.20 2.67 -12.96
CA PHE A 196 -1.13 3.18 -11.60
C PHE A 196 -1.87 4.52 -11.45
N GLY A 197 -1.61 5.49 -12.33
CA GLY A 197 -2.33 6.76 -12.39
C GLY A 197 -3.84 6.58 -12.54
N ALA A 198 -4.27 5.65 -13.40
CA ALA A 198 -5.70 5.33 -13.57
C ALA A 198 -6.33 4.75 -12.30
N ILE A 199 -5.63 3.88 -11.56
CA ILE A 199 -6.10 3.33 -10.29
C ILE A 199 -6.20 4.44 -9.22
N VAL A 200 -5.20 5.32 -9.13
CA VAL A 200 -5.24 6.48 -8.21
C VAL A 200 -6.41 7.41 -8.56
N ALA A 201 -6.64 7.68 -9.85
CA ALA A 201 -7.78 8.48 -10.30
C ALA A 201 -9.12 7.84 -9.91
N ALA A 202 -9.28 6.54 -10.13
CA ALA A 202 -10.49 5.81 -9.74
C ALA A 202 -10.69 5.79 -8.21
N TRP A 203 -9.62 5.69 -7.43
CA TRP A 203 -9.68 5.79 -5.97
C TRP A 203 -10.18 7.16 -5.51
N VAL A 204 -9.65 8.24 -6.11
CA VAL A 204 -10.13 9.62 -5.87
C VAL A 204 -11.60 9.77 -6.25
N GLU A 205 -12.00 9.31 -7.45
CA GLU A 205 -13.37 9.40 -7.94
C GLU A 205 -14.36 8.66 -7.03
N THR A 206 -13.94 7.54 -6.44
CA THR A 206 -14.75 6.74 -5.52
C THR A 206 -14.75 7.27 -4.08
N GLY A 207 -14.04 8.37 -3.79
CA GLY A 207 -14.12 9.14 -2.54
C GLY A 207 -12.92 9.02 -1.62
N SER A 208 -11.80 8.49 -2.10
CA SER A 208 -10.55 8.35 -1.34
C SER A 208 -10.71 7.64 0.01
N GLU A 209 -11.47 6.55 0.05
CA GLU A 209 -11.68 5.78 1.28
C GLU A 209 -10.42 4.98 1.61
N CYS A 210 -10.07 4.94 2.89
CA CYS A 210 -8.91 4.20 3.36
C CYS A 210 -9.30 2.79 3.82
N PRO A 211 -8.45 1.77 3.58
CA PRO A 211 -8.71 0.40 4.01
C PRO A 211 -8.73 0.30 5.54
N SER A 212 -9.07 -0.88 6.07
CA SER A 212 -8.90 -1.18 7.50
C SER A 212 -7.42 -1.36 7.85
N GLU A 213 -7.08 -1.33 9.13
CA GLU A 213 -5.68 -1.49 9.59
C GLU A 213 -5.09 -2.85 9.23
N GLU A 214 -5.91 -3.91 9.17
CA GLU A 214 -5.44 -5.27 8.91
C GLU A 214 -5.20 -5.56 7.42
N ALA A 215 -5.60 -4.66 6.54
CA ALA A 215 -5.48 -4.85 5.11
C ALA A 215 -4.01 -4.82 4.66
N ARG A 216 -3.65 -5.74 3.76
CA ARG A 216 -2.31 -5.84 3.17
C ARG A 216 -2.37 -5.57 1.67
N PRO A 217 -1.28 -5.05 1.08
CA PRO A 217 -1.13 -4.95 -0.38
C PRO A 217 -1.23 -6.31 -1.08
#